data_AF-A0A1G6IRG1-F1
#
_entry.id   AF-A0A1G6IRG1-F1
#
_cell.length_a   1.000
_cell.length_b   1.000
_cell.length_c   1.000
_cell.angle_alpha   90.00
_cell.angle_beta   90.00
_cell.angle_gamma   90.00
#
_symmetry.space_group_name_H-M   'P 1'
#
loop_
_entity.id
_entity.type
_entity.pdbx_description
1 polymer ?
#
loop_
_entity_poly.entity_id
_entity_poly.type
_entity_poly.pdbx_seq_one_letter_code
_entity_poly.pdbx_strand_id
1 'polypeptide(L)'
;MRLVAKHTQVGYQTPGDRPGCRNCAHFEVVRHDSPIIAPRTACTLHELEVTSGGICNSHKLQRKANESQLAFLARQRDLLVSLSDDAVTATAEAKRRFAPQAWERRA
;
A
#
# COMPACT_ATOMS: atom_id res chain seq x y z
N MET A 1 -19.19 -18.70 26.56
CA MET A 1 -17.76 -19.09 26.74
C MET A 1 -16.91 -17.82 26.81
N ARG A 2 -16.04 -17.73 27.82
CA ARG A 2 -15.03 -16.69 28.09
C ARG A 2 -14.33 -16.22 26.80
N LEU A 3 -14.47 -14.95 26.41
CA LEU A 3 -13.72 -14.33 25.30
C LEU A 3 -12.22 -14.70 25.31
N VAL A 4 -11.61 -14.76 26.49
CA VAL A 4 -10.19 -15.13 26.69
C VAL A 4 -9.84 -16.55 26.25
N ALA A 5 -10.75 -17.53 26.41
CA ALA A 5 -10.48 -18.91 26.01
C ALA A 5 -10.36 -19.07 24.49
N LYS A 6 -11.20 -18.34 23.72
CA LYS A 6 -11.10 -18.29 22.26
C LYS A 6 -9.80 -17.61 21.80
N HIS A 7 -9.35 -16.57 22.49
CA HIS A 7 -8.07 -15.90 22.18
C HIS A 7 -6.89 -16.86 22.25
N THR A 8 -6.80 -17.64 23.34
CA THR A 8 -5.74 -18.64 23.49
C THR A 8 -5.85 -19.75 22.43
N GLN A 9 -7.07 -20.20 22.12
CA GLN A 9 -7.32 -21.24 21.12
C GLN A 9 -6.84 -20.85 19.71
N VAL A 10 -7.00 -19.59 19.31
CA VAL A 10 -6.57 -19.09 17.99
C VAL A 10 -5.13 -18.56 17.98
N GLY A 11 -4.42 -18.67 19.10
CA GLY A 11 -3.07 -18.14 19.26
C GLY A 11 -3.03 -16.61 19.18
N TYR A 12 -4.07 -15.93 19.66
CA TYR A 12 -4.11 -14.47 19.65
C TYR A 12 -3.07 -13.87 20.61
N GLN A 13 -2.19 -13.02 20.09
CA GLN A 13 -1.11 -12.37 20.83
C GLN A 13 -1.03 -10.89 20.44
N THR A 14 -0.48 -10.03 21.31
CA THR A 14 -0.27 -8.61 21.01
C THR A 14 1.23 -8.34 20.80
N PRO A 15 1.76 -8.51 19.58
CA PRO A 15 3.17 -8.23 19.30
C PRO A 15 3.45 -6.73 19.27
N GLY A 16 4.59 -6.31 19.83
CA GLY A 16 5.01 -4.90 19.86
C GLY A 16 5.38 -4.31 18.49
N ASP A 17 5.87 -5.15 17.54
CA ASP A 17 6.55 -4.66 16.33
C ASP A 17 6.08 -5.32 15.01
N ARG A 18 4.85 -5.86 14.93
CA ARG A 18 4.41 -6.68 13.77
C ARG A 18 3.03 -6.31 13.21
N PRO A 19 2.70 -6.74 11.96
CA PRO A 19 1.37 -6.53 11.37
C PRO A 19 0.26 -7.08 12.27
N GLY A 20 -0.54 -6.18 12.83
CA GLY A 20 -1.67 -6.52 13.68
C GLY A 20 -2.96 -6.82 12.91
N CYS A 21 -4.01 -7.12 13.67
CA CYS A 21 -5.36 -7.42 13.22
C CYS A 21 -5.90 -6.29 12.35
N ARG A 22 -5.53 -5.03 12.59
CA ARG A 22 -5.90 -3.88 11.74
C ARG A 22 -5.58 -4.09 10.25
N ASN A 23 -4.54 -4.86 9.93
CA ASN A 23 -4.12 -5.14 8.56
C ASN A 23 -4.64 -6.49 8.03
N CYS A 24 -5.53 -7.16 8.76
CA CYS A 24 -6.05 -8.48 8.42
C CYS A 24 -7.32 -8.40 7.56
N ALA A 25 -7.48 -9.33 6.62
CA ALA A 25 -8.66 -9.48 5.76
C ALA A 25 -9.96 -9.69 6.53
N HIS A 26 -9.85 -10.20 7.76
CA HIS A 26 -10.98 -10.54 8.62
C HIS A 26 -11.24 -9.49 9.70
N PHE A 27 -10.68 -8.29 9.57
CA PHE A 27 -10.84 -7.21 10.54
C PHE A 27 -12.06 -6.35 10.24
N GLU A 28 -12.89 -6.14 11.25
CA GLU A 28 -14.09 -5.31 11.16
C GLU A 28 -14.15 -4.33 12.33
N VAL A 29 -14.57 -3.10 12.04
CA VAL A 29 -14.88 -2.08 13.04
C VAL A 29 -16.39 -2.01 13.17
N VAL A 30 -16.92 -2.60 14.24
CA VAL A 30 -18.34 -2.53 14.58
C VAL A 30 -18.60 -1.17 15.21
N ARG A 31 -19.18 -0.27 14.42
CA ARG A 31 -19.69 1.01 14.93
C ARG A 31 -21.04 0.77 15.59
N HIS A 32 -21.24 1.40 16.75
CA HIS A 32 -22.56 1.49 17.34
C HIS A 32 -23.21 2.81 16.92
N ASP A 33 -24.54 2.80 16.78
CA ASP A 33 -25.34 3.98 16.44
C ASP A 33 -25.32 5.03 17.57
N SER A 34 -24.82 4.66 18.76
CA SER A 34 -24.63 5.57 19.88
C SER A 34 -23.29 6.29 19.78
N PRO A 35 -23.26 7.63 19.77
CA PRO A 35 -22.03 8.41 19.74
C PRO A 35 -21.20 8.31 21.04
N ILE A 36 -21.74 7.70 22.09
CA ILE A 36 -21.08 7.54 23.40
C ILE A 36 -20.26 6.24 23.45
N ILE A 37 -20.63 5.22 22.67
CA ILE A 37 -19.99 3.91 22.77
C ILE A 37 -18.82 3.85 21.79
N ALA A 38 -17.61 3.63 22.32
CA ALA A 38 -16.43 3.45 21.50
C ALA A 38 -16.62 2.28 20.51
N PRO A 39 -16.21 2.44 19.25
CA PRO A 39 -16.35 1.39 18.24
C PRO A 39 -15.55 0.16 18.66
N ARG A 40 -16.19 -1.02 18.60
CA ARG A 40 -15.55 -2.28 18.91
C ARG A 40 -14.88 -2.84 17.67
N THR A 41 -13.74 -3.47 17.85
CA THR A 41 -13.01 -4.14 16.77
C THR A 41 -13.18 -5.64 16.91
N ALA A 42 -13.55 -6.31 15.82
CA ALA A 42 -13.86 -7.72 15.80
C ALA A 42 -13.13 -8.45 14.67
N CYS A 43 -12.89 -9.74 14.88
CA CYS A 43 -12.43 -10.66 13.85
C CYS A 43 -13.61 -11.48 13.33
N THR A 44 -13.95 -11.34 12.05
CA THR A 44 -15.06 -12.05 11.41
C THR A 44 -14.80 -13.54 11.24
N LEU A 45 -13.54 -13.97 11.19
CA LEU A 45 -13.17 -15.38 11.03
C LEU A 45 -13.37 -16.20 12.32
N HIS A 46 -13.09 -15.62 13.47
CA HIS A 46 -13.14 -16.31 14.76
C HIS A 46 -14.28 -15.85 15.67
N GLU A 47 -15.04 -14.85 15.22
CA GLU A 47 -16.18 -14.26 15.93
C GLU A 47 -15.78 -13.86 17.36
N LEU A 48 -14.73 -13.04 17.46
CA LEU A 48 -14.20 -12.55 18.73
C LEU A 48 -13.77 -11.09 18.63
N GLU A 49 -13.92 -10.37 19.73
CA GLU A 49 -13.42 -9.00 19.87
C GLU A 49 -11.89 -9.03 19.90
N VAL A 50 -11.25 -8.19 19.09
CA VAL A 50 -9.79 -8.10 18.97
C VAL A 50 -9.35 -6.68 19.24
N THR A 51 -8.11 -6.50 19.67
CA THR A 51 -7.41 -5.22 19.58
C THR A 51 -6.78 -5.04 18.19
N SER A 52 -6.62 -3.80 17.75
CA SER A 52 -6.00 -3.46 16.46
C SER A 52 -4.56 -3.97 16.32
N GLY A 53 -3.83 -4.06 17.44
CA GLY A 53 -2.43 -4.49 17.50
C GLY A 53 -2.21 -5.99 17.64
N GLY A 54 -3.23 -6.78 18.01
CA GLY A 54 -3.04 -8.23 18.17
C GLY A 54 -3.06 -9.01 16.86
N ILE A 55 -2.55 -10.24 16.86
CA ILE A 55 -2.43 -11.13 15.71
C ILE A 55 -2.83 -12.55 16.13
N CYS A 56 -3.51 -13.30 15.26
CA CYS A 56 -3.79 -14.72 15.46
C CYS A 56 -3.04 -15.59 14.44
N ASN A 57 -3.02 -16.91 14.65
CA ASN A 57 -2.36 -17.85 13.73
C ASN A 57 -2.96 -17.85 12.31
N SER A 58 -4.24 -17.47 12.18
CA SER A 58 -4.94 -17.36 10.89
C SER A 58 -4.89 -15.95 10.29
N HIS A 59 -3.92 -15.13 10.73
CA HIS A 59 -3.78 -13.77 10.20
C HIS A 59 -3.52 -13.79 8.69
N LYS A 60 -4.34 -13.05 7.96
CA LYS A 60 -4.24 -12.92 6.51
C LYS A 60 -4.15 -11.44 6.17
N LEU A 61 -3.01 -10.98 5.69
CA LEU A 61 -2.87 -9.58 5.28
C LEU A 61 -3.93 -9.20 4.23
N GLN A 62 -4.59 -8.05 4.41
CA GLN A 62 -5.50 -7.48 3.41
C GLN A 62 -4.80 -7.13 2.10
N ARG A 63 -3.50 -6.80 2.15
CA ARG A 63 -2.74 -6.49 0.96
C ARG A 63 -2.48 -7.77 0.18
N LYS A 64 -3.05 -7.87 -1.03
CA LYS A 64 -2.48 -8.77 -2.04
C LYS A 64 -1.07 -8.29 -2.30
N ALA A 65 -0.07 -9.12 -2.04
CA ALA A 65 1.36 -8.78 -2.21
C ALA A 65 1.62 -8.06 -3.56
N ASN A 66 0.89 -8.48 -4.59
CA ASN A 66 1.06 -8.01 -5.96
C ASN A 66 0.51 -6.59 -6.21
N GLU A 67 -0.52 -6.12 -5.50
CA GLU A 67 -1.12 -4.80 -5.79
C GLU A 67 -0.16 -3.66 -5.43
N SER A 68 0.55 -3.79 -4.31
CA SER A 68 1.56 -2.79 -3.90
C SER A 68 2.78 -2.77 -4.83
N GLN A 69 3.19 -3.95 -5.31
CA GLN A 69 4.27 -4.09 -6.29
C GLN A 69 3.86 -3.52 -7.65
N LEU A 70 2.64 -3.80 -8.12
CA LEU A 70 2.09 -3.24 -9.35
C LEU A 70 2.01 -1.70 -9.29
N ALA A 71 1.52 -1.16 -8.18
CA ALA A 71 1.47 0.29 -7.99
C ALA A 71 2.87 0.93 -7.97
N PHE A 72 3.86 0.24 -7.40
CA PHE A 72 5.26 0.69 -7.42
C PHE A 72 5.84 0.67 -8.85
N LEU A 73 5.66 -0.44 -9.57
CA LEU A 73 6.13 -0.58 -10.96
C LEU A 73 5.47 0.43 -11.90
N ALA A 74 4.17 0.73 -11.70
CA ALA A 74 3.47 1.76 -12.45
C ALA A 74 4.12 3.15 -12.23
N ARG A 75 4.41 3.52 -10.98
CA ARG A 75 5.10 4.78 -10.68
C ARG A 75 6.52 4.84 -11.27
N GLN A 76 7.26 3.72 -11.23
CA GLN A 76 8.60 3.66 -11.85
C GLN A 76 8.52 3.85 -13.37
N ARG A 77 7.54 3.21 -14.03
CA ARG A 77 7.31 3.40 -15.46
C ARG A 77 7.03 4.87 -15.78
N ASP A 78 6.11 5.50 -15.04
CA ASP A 78 5.71 6.89 -15.30
C ASP A 78 6.89 7.85 -15.14
N LEU A 79 7.75 7.62 -14.14
CA LEU A 79 8.99 8.38 -13.96
C LEU A 79 9.98 8.18 -15.12
N LEU A 80 10.16 6.95 -15.60
CA LEU A 80 11.06 6.70 -16.73
C LEU A 80 10.57 7.35 -18.02
N VAL A 81 9.25 7.37 -18.24
CA VAL A 81 8.64 8.04 -19.39
C VAL A 81 8.90 9.55 -19.31
N SER A 82 8.65 10.19 -18.16
CA SER A 82 8.88 11.64 -18.03
C SER A 82 10.35 12.00 -18.26
N LEU A 83 11.29 11.21 -17.71
CA LEU A 83 12.73 11.42 -17.92
C LEU A 83 13.12 11.23 -19.39
N SER A 84 12.47 10.31 -20.10
CA SER A 84 12.72 10.09 -21.53
C SER A 84 12.21 11.26 -22.38
N ASP A 85 11.04 11.80 -22.07
CA ASP A 85 10.45 12.94 -22.78
C ASP A 85 11.31 14.20 -22.58
N ASP A 86 11.81 14.42 -21.37
CA ASP A 86 12.75 15.50 -21.07
C ASP A 86 14.04 15.37 -21.89
N ALA A 87 14.59 14.15 -21.99
CA ALA A 87 15.80 13.88 -22.77
C ALA A 87 15.58 14.07 -24.29
N VAL A 88 14.44 13.63 -24.83
CA VAL A 88 14.07 13.83 -26.24
C VAL A 88 13.93 15.33 -26.53
N THR A 89 13.30 16.08 -25.63
CA THR A 89 13.13 17.51 -25.79
C THR A 89 14.47 18.24 -25.76
N ALA A 90 15.33 17.95 -24.77
CA ALA A 90 16.66 18.54 -24.66
C ALA A 90 17.55 18.24 -25.89
N THR A 91 17.49 17.01 -26.41
CA THR A 91 18.24 16.64 -27.62
C THR A 91 17.70 17.33 -28.88
N ALA A 92 16.39 17.52 -29.00
CA ALA A 92 15.78 18.26 -30.10
C ALA A 92 16.14 19.76 -30.06
N GLU A 93 16.23 20.35 -28.88
CA GLU A 93 16.71 21.73 -28.69
C GLU A 93 18.19 21.87 -29.02
N ALA A 94 19.04 20.95 -28.55
CA ALA A 94 20.46 20.93 -28.86
C ALA A 94 20.68 20.81 -30.39
N LYS A 95 19.95 19.92 -31.07
CA LYS A 95 20.01 19.81 -32.54
C LYS A 95 19.62 21.11 -33.24
N ARG A 96 18.61 21.83 -32.75
CA ARG A 96 18.22 23.14 -33.31
C ARG A 96 19.28 24.21 -33.07
N ARG A 97 19.89 24.23 -31.89
CA ARG A 97 20.91 25.22 -31.50
C ARG A 97 22.24 25.03 -32.22
N PHE A 98 22.63 23.79 -32.48
CA PHE A 98 23.91 23.43 -33.10
C PHE A 98 23.75 22.92 -34.55
N ALA A 99 22.57 23.09 -35.17
CA ALA A 99 22.40 22.82 -36.58
C ALA A 99 23.33 23.74 -37.39
N PRO A 100 24.19 23.21 -38.28
CA PRO A 100 25.02 24.06 -39.13
C PRO A 100 24.11 24.94 -39.98
N GLN A 101 24.32 26.25 -39.94
CA GLN A 101 23.49 27.18 -40.70
C GLN A 101 23.72 26.90 -42.19
N ALA A 102 22.64 26.62 -42.91
CA ALA A 102 22.68 26.14 -44.29
C ALA A 102 23.36 27.09 -45.30
N TRP A 103 23.77 28.29 -44.89
CA TRP A 103 24.47 29.27 -45.73
C TRP A 103 26.00 29.07 -45.78
N GLU A 104 26.61 28.28 -44.90
CA GLU A 104 28.07 28.04 -44.87
C GLU A 104 28.58 27.06 -45.94
N ARG A 105 27.69 26.50 -46.79
CA ARG A 105 28.05 25.55 -47.87
C ARG A 105 28.04 26.16 -49.27
N ARG A 106 28.11 27.48 -49.38
CA ARG A 106 28.36 28.19 -50.65
C ARG A 106 29.46 29.23 -50.45
N ALA A 107 30.69 28.76 -50.34
CA ALA A 107 31.90 29.52 -50.60
C ALA A 107 32.84 28.63 -51.44
#